data_AF-A0A2S0XR79-F1
#
_entry.id   AF-A0A2S0XR79-F1
#
_cell.length_a   1.000
_cell.length_b   1.000
_cell.length_c   1.000
_cell.angle_alpha   90.00
_cell.angle_beta   90.00
_cell.angle_gamma   90.00
#
_symmetry.space_group_name_H-M   'P 1'
#
loop_
_entity.id
_entity.type
_entity.pdbx_description
1 polymer ?
#
loop_
_entity_poly.entity_id
_entity_poly.type
_entity_poly.pdbx_seq_one_letter_code
_entity_poly.pdbx_strand_id
1 'polypeptide(L)'
;MRPAAIAIAAAGFGIATLLVSLGGQRLAAIEAPSVDVIDESDIQQALPPEDGGEGLPPEDGNTAAVAPSAPQAEPEAVSRAVAPDEIVPPALEQGGLVREAPRAPLSELSLALPPKPKMPDDWDGTTLFRPVASAAGLIEAKGFSVAISGVTAVETSEKCSFEGKEWNCGVRARTAFRSFLRSRAVVCDVPPDAERGVIVARCRVGKQDVGEWLVANGWVRADANGPYAEAGANAEAEKKGIFGAAPERIEMTLSPIGTSLPEVEAPPATEPDTNSSPQ
;
A
#
# COMPACT_ATOMS: atom_id res chain seq x y z
N MET A 1 -71.00 12.66 37.80
CA MET A 1 -71.55 11.76 36.77
C MET A 1 -70.58 11.75 35.58
N ARG A 2 -69.95 10.61 35.29
CA ARG A 2 -69.23 10.31 34.02
C ARG A 2 -70.29 9.99 32.93
N PRO A 3 -70.02 9.74 31.61
CA PRO A 3 -68.73 9.54 30.88
C PRO A 3 -68.69 10.07 29.39
N ALA A 4 -67.60 9.70 28.67
CA ALA A 4 -67.42 9.54 27.20
C ALA A 4 -67.10 10.80 26.35
N ALA A 5 -66.20 10.81 25.35
CA ALA A 5 -65.27 9.86 24.70
C ALA A 5 -64.25 10.71 23.88
N ILE A 6 -62.92 10.52 23.94
CA ILE A 6 -62.09 9.58 23.14
C ILE A 6 -62.66 9.31 21.74
N ALA A 7 -62.36 10.15 20.74
CA ALA A 7 -62.39 9.78 19.31
C ALA A 7 -61.90 10.93 18.37
N ILE A 8 -60.66 11.39 18.46
CA ILE A 8 -60.03 12.13 17.33
C ILE A 8 -58.55 11.72 17.24
N ALA A 9 -58.30 10.45 16.93
CA ALA A 9 -56.97 9.92 16.64
C ALA A 9 -57.02 8.98 15.43
N ALA A 10 -57.71 9.39 14.36
CA ALA A 10 -57.81 8.61 13.12
C ALA A 10 -57.86 9.45 11.83
N ALA A 11 -57.60 10.76 11.89
CA ALA A 11 -57.64 11.63 10.71
C ALA A 11 -56.26 12.06 10.19
N GLY A 12 -55.18 11.89 10.97
CA GLY A 12 -53.82 12.30 10.58
C GLY A 12 -53.04 11.28 9.74
N PHE A 13 -53.35 9.98 9.89
CA PHE A 13 -52.60 8.91 9.21
C PHE A 13 -53.07 8.63 7.77
N GLY A 14 -54.26 9.08 7.37
CA GLY A 14 -54.77 8.89 6.01
C GLY A 14 -54.16 9.83 4.96
N ILE A 15 -53.66 11.00 5.38
CA ILE A 15 -53.12 12.01 4.45
C ILE A 15 -51.64 11.73 4.13
N ALA A 16 -50.88 11.18 5.08
CA ALA A 16 -49.48 10.84 4.86
C ALA A 16 -49.30 9.63 3.92
N THR A 17 -50.24 8.68 3.88
CA THR A 17 -50.17 7.52 2.98
C THR A 17 -50.63 7.86 1.55
N LEU A 18 -51.46 8.88 1.35
CA LEU A 18 -51.88 9.33 0.01
C LEU A 18 -50.77 10.15 -0.71
N LEU A 19 -49.89 10.83 0.03
CA LEU A 19 -48.75 11.55 -0.57
C LEU A 19 -47.57 10.62 -0.91
N VAL A 20 -47.47 9.44 -0.30
CA VAL A 20 -46.46 8.43 -0.65
C VAL A 20 -46.86 7.62 -1.89
N SER A 21 -48.15 7.46 -2.19
CA SER A 21 -48.59 6.69 -3.37
C SER A 21 -48.62 7.49 -4.69
N LEU A 22 -48.75 8.83 -4.66
CA LEU A 22 -48.68 9.66 -5.88
C LEU A 22 -47.24 10.07 -6.30
N GLY A 23 -46.23 9.84 -5.45
CA GLY A 23 -44.82 10.11 -5.79
C GLY A 23 -44.09 8.96 -6.50
N GLY A 24 -44.66 7.75 -6.51
CA GLY A 24 -43.99 6.53 -6.98
C GLY A 24 -43.95 6.33 -8.51
N GLN A 25 -44.61 7.17 -9.31
CA GLN A 25 -44.71 6.99 -10.77
C GLN A 25 -43.84 7.93 -11.61
N ARG A 26 -42.88 8.66 -11.01
CA ARG A 26 -41.96 9.55 -11.75
C ARG A 26 -40.51 9.09 -11.79
N LEU A 27 -40.25 7.80 -11.55
CA LEU A 27 -38.97 7.13 -11.82
C LEU A 27 -39.20 5.93 -12.75
N ALA A 28 -39.87 6.17 -13.89
CA ALA A 28 -39.97 5.22 -15.00
C ALA A 28 -39.54 5.93 -16.29
N ALA A 29 -38.34 6.49 -16.29
CA ALA A 29 -37.66 7.05 -17.47
C ALA A 29 -36.19 7.34 -17.11
N ILE A 30 -35.45 6.30 -16.74
CA ILE A 30 -34.02 6.27 -17.02
C ILE A 30 -33.83 5.00 -17.83
N GLU A 31 -33.62 5.21 -19.12
CA GLU A 31 -33.17 4.22 -20.07
C GLU A 31 -31.95 3.53 -19.45
N ALA A 32 -32.06 2.23 -19.17
CA ALA A 32 -30.90 1.44 -18.83
C ALA A 32 -29.93 1.51 -20.02
N PRO A 33 -28.63 1.77 -19.82
CA PRO A 33 -27.67 1.50 -20.88
C PRO A 33 -27.81 0.00 -21.19
N SER A 34 -28.17 -0.33 -22.42
CA SER A 34 -28.11 -1.70 -22.91
C SER A 34 -26.66 -2.14 -22.77
N VAL A 35 -26.41 -3.00 -21.78
CA VAL A 35 -25.21 -3.82 -21.76
C VAL A 35 -25.43 -4.81 -22.89
N ASP A 36 -24.77 -4.58 -24.03
CA ASP A 36 -24.61 -5.60 -25.04
C ASP A 36 -23.93 -6.78 -24.37
N VAL A 37 -24.71 -7.83 -24.12
CA VAL A 37 -24.19 -9.13 -23.73
C VAL A 37 -23.34 -9.58 -24.90
N ILE A 38 -22.02 -9.56 -24.70
CA ILE A 38 -21.08 -10.18 -25.63
C ILE A 38 -21.46 -11.66 -25.64
N ASP A 39 -22.01 -12.11 -26.76
CA ASP A 39 -22.29 -13.52 -27.01
C ASP A 39 -20.96 -14.28 -26.99
N GLU A 40 -20.90 -15.40 -26.28
CA GLU A 40 -19.69 -16.19 -26.10
C GLU A 40 -19.12 -16.72 -27.44
N SER A 41 -19.90 -16.65 -28.53
CA SER A 41 -19.46 -17.05 -29.87
C SER A 41 -18.62 -16.02 -30.65
N ASP A 42 -18.52 -14.76 -30.21
CA ASP A 42 -17.74 -13.71 -30.91
C ASP A 42 -16.27 -13.61 -30.46
N ILE A 43 -15.87 -14.27 -29.37
CA ILE A 43 -14.48 -14.26 -28.87
C ILE A 43 -13.59 -15.27 -29.64
N GLN A 44 -14.19 -16.23 -30.35
CA GLN A 44 -13.46 -17.38 -30.91
C GLN A 44 -12.72 -17.13 -32.25
N GLN A 45 -12.69 -15.91 -32.80
CA GLN A 45 -12.22 -15.71 -34.18
C GLN A 45 -10.95 -14.85 -34.36
N ALA A 46 -10.16 -14.65 -33.30
CA ALA A 46 -8.89 -13.93 -33.42
C ALA A 46 -7.70 -14.58 -32.66
N LEU A 47 -7.60 -15.91 -32.65
CA LEU A 47 -6.38 -16.61 -32.21
C LEU A 47 -5.94 -17.62 -33.27
N PRO A 48 -4.70 -17.54 -33.80
CA PRO A 48 -4.12 -18.61 -34.61
C PRO A 48 -3.94 -19.87 -33.74
N PRO A 49 -3.93 -21.08 -34.33
CA PRO A 49 -3.90 -22.33 -33.57
C PRO A 49 -2.60 -22.45 -32.77
N GLU A 50 -2.74 -22.62 -31.45
CA GLU A 50 -1.65 -23.00 -30.55
C GLU A 50 -1.35 -24.49 -30.75
N ASP A 51 -0.19 -24.75 -31.35
CA ASP A 51 0.40 -26.08 -31.42
C ASP A 51 0.77 -26.57 -30.01
N GLY A 52 0.55 -27.85 -29.75
CA GLY A 52 0.61 -28.44 -28.41
C GLY A 52 1.98 -28.27 -27.74
N GLY A 53 1.99 -27.67 -26.56
CA GLY A 53 3.17 -27.54 -25.70
C GLY A 53 3.01 -28.37 -24.42
N GLU A 54 3.91 -29.32 -24.24
CA GLU A 54 3.99 -30.29 -23.14
C GLU A 54 4.05 -29.64 -21.74
N GLY A 55 3.51 -30.36 -20.75
CA GLY A 55 3.43 -29.94 -19.36
C GLY A 55 4.80 -29.68 -18.71
N LEU A 56 4.87 -28.62 -17.91
CA LEU A 56 6.02 -28.30 -17.07
C LEU A 56 6.15 -29.28 -15.89
N PRO A 57 7.32 -29.90 -15.65
CA PRO A 57 7.56 -30.70 -14.45
C PRO A 57 7.85 -29.81 -13.22
N PRO A 58 7.71 -30.35 -11.99
CA PRO A 58 7.92 -29.61 -10.75
C PRO A 58 9.40 -29.18 -10.58
N GLU A 59 9.60 -27.97 -10.04
CA GLU A 59 10.91 -27.38 -9.76
C GLU A 59 11.56 -28.00 -8.52
N ASP A 60 12.27 -29.11 -8.72
CA ASP A 60 13.25 -29.61 -7.75
C ASP A 60 14.48 -28.70 -7.76
N GLY A 61 14.76 -28.05 -6.62
CA GLY A 61 15.82 -27.07 -6.41
C GLY A 61 17.24 -27.65 -6.40
N ASN A 62 17.62 -28.37 -7.45
CA ASN A 62 18.99 -28.80 -7.69
C ASN A 62 19.58 -27.98 -8.84
N THR A 63 20.25 -26.86 -8.54
CA THR A 63 21.10 -26.16 -9.50
C THR A 63 22.39 -26.96 -9.72
N ALA A 64 22.26 -28.11 -10.37
CA ALA A 64 23.37 -28.69 -11.10
C ALA A 64 23.75 -27.70 -12.21
N ALA A 65 25.03 -27.38 -12.31
CA ALA A 65 25.55 -26.47 -13.31
C ALA A 65 25.04 -26.87 -14.70
N VAL A 66 24.22 -26.00 -15.30
CA VAL A 66 23.81 -26.11 -16.70
C VAL A 66 25.09 -26.04 -17.52
N ALA A 67 25.46 -27.13 -18.18
CA ALA A 67 26.51 -27.12 -19.18
C ALA A 67 26.09 -26.15 -20.30
N PRO A 68 26.96 -25.21 -20.73
CA PRO A 68 26.55 -24.23 -21.73
C PRO A 68 26.29 -24.91 -23.07
N SER A 69 25.03 -24.86 -23.52
CA SER A 69 24.68 -25.11 -24.92
C SER A 69 25.28 -24.00 -25.78
N ALA A 70 25.93 -24.37 -26.89
CA ALA A 70 26.56 -23.44 -27.81
C ALA A 70 25.51 -22.44 -28.37
N PRO A 71 25.73 -21.12 -28.29
CA PRO A 71 24.80 -20.15 -28.86
C PRO A 71 24.78 -20.24 -30.38
N GLN A 72 23.58 -20.33 -30.94
CA GLN A 72 23.33 -20.12 -32.37
C GLN A 72 23.61 -18.64 -32.69
N ALA A 73 24.28 -18.39 -33.82
CA ALA A 73 24.81 -17.07 -34.17
C ALA A 73 23.71 -16.01 -34.35
N GLU A 74 23.60 -15.10 -33.39
CA GLU A 74 22.97 -13.78 -33.57
C GLU A 74 23.95 -12.82 -34.28
N PRO A 75 23.48 -11.88 -35.11
CA PRO A 75 24.36 -10.97 -35.84
C PRO A 75 25.17 -10.10 -34.88
N GLU A 76 26.47 -10.03 -35.13
CA GLU A 76 27.47 -9.39 -34.27
C GLU A 76 27.13 -7.92 -33.97
N ALA A 77 26.92 -7.61 -32.69
CA ALA A 77 26.76 -6.24 -32.23
C ALA A 77 28.11 -5.50 -32.32
N VAL A 78 28.28 -4.66 -33.35
CA VAL A 78 29.46 -3.81 -33.51
C VAL A 78 29.46 -2.72 -32.43
N SER A 79 30.45 -2.75 -31.54
CA SER A 79 30.63 -1.71 -30.52
C SER A 79 30.85 -0.34 -31.18
N ARG A 80 30.19 0.70 -30.66
CA ARG A 80 30.33 2.08 -31.16
C ARG A 80 31.71 2.65 -30.82
N ALA A 81 32.40 3.23 -31.81
CA ALA A 81 33.67 3.93 -31.60
C ALA A 81 33.46 5.27 -30.87
N VAL A 82 34.33 5.57 -29.89
CA VAL A 82 34.40 6.86 -29.20
C VAL A 82 35.52 7.69 -29.83
N ALA A 83 35.20 8.90 -30.32
CA ALA A 83 36.13 9.84 -30.97
C ALA A 83 36.97 9.22 -32.12
N PRO A 84 36.33 8.82 -33.24
CA PRO A 84 36.97 8.08 -34.33
C PRO A 84 38.08 8.86 -35.07
N ASP A 85 38.09 10.19 -34.97
CA ASP A 85 39.08 11.05 -35.62
C ASP A 85 40.36 11.24 -34.77
N GLU A 86 40.32 10.92 -33.47
CA GLU A 86 41.46 11.05 -32.55
C GLU A 86 42.03 9.71 -32.11
N ILE A 87 41.19 8.66 -32.10
CA ILE A 87 41.55 7.34 -31.59
C ILE A 87 41.29 6.31 -32.70
N VAL A 88 42.36 5.84 -33.33
CA VAL A 88 42.29 4.74 -34.30
C VAL A 88 42.02 3.45 -33.54
N PRO A 89 40.85 2.78 -33.72
CA PRO A 89 40.62 1.49 -33.11
C PRO A 89 41.61 0.47 -33.68
N PRO A 90 42.13 -0.45 -32.85
CA PRO A 90 42.99 -1.52 -33.36
C PRO A 90 42.23 -2.34 -34.40
N ALA A 91 42.90 -2.71 -35.49
CA ALA A 91 42.34 -3.64 -36.46
C ALA A 91 42.13 -4.99 -35.76
N LEU A 92 40.88 -5.31 -35.43
CA LEU A 92 40.50 -6.61 -34.91
C LEU A 92 40.34 -7.53 -36.12
N GLU A 93 41.22 -8.53 -36.24
CA GLU A 93 41.06 -9.62 -37.21
C GLU A 93 39.67 -10.23 -37.01
N GLN A 94 38.90 -10.41 -38.09
CA GLN A 94 37.50 -10.87 -38.08
C GLN A 94 37.35 -12.35 -37.64
N GLY A 95 38.38 -12.92 -37.00
CA GLY A 95 38.30 -14.20 -36.32
C GLY A 95 37.59 -13.99 -34.99
N GLY A 96 36.36 -14.52 -34.89
CA GLY A 96 35.47 -14.37 -33.75
C GLY A 96 36.17 -14.46 -32.38
N LEU A 97 35.73 -13.61 -31.46
CA LEU A 97 36.25 -13.55 -30.11
C LEU A 97 36.08 -14.92 -29.43
N VAL A 98 37.20 -15.55 -29.06
CA VAL A 98 37.17 -16.79 -28.28
C VAL A 98 36.96 -16.43 -26.81
N ARG A 99 35.94 -17.01 -26.18
CA ARG A 99 35.72 -16.86 -24.76
C ARG A 99 36.81 -17.62 -24.00
N GLU A 100 37.82 -16.89 -23.55
CA GLU A 100 38.81 -17.42 -22.63
C GLU A 100 38.17 -17.82 -21.30
N ALA A 101 38.63 -18.93 -20.74
CA ALA A 101 38.19 -19.37 -19.44
C ALA A 101 38.56 -18.30 -18.39
N PRO A 102 37.72 -18.11 -17.35
CA PRO A 102 38.06 -17.21 -16.25
C PRO A 102 39.43 -17.57 -15.68
N ARG A 103 40.33 -16.57 -15.61
CA ARG A 103 41.64 -16.74 -14.98
C ARG A 103 41.48 -17.21 -13.54
N ALA A 104 42.42 -17.99 -13.05
CA ALA A 104 42.47 -18.35 -11.64
C ALA A 104 42.52 -17.08 -10.76
N PRO A 105 41.92 -17.13 -9.54
CA PRO A 105 42.03 -16.05 -8.57
C PRO A 105 43.51 -15.75 -8.26
N LEU A 106 43.84 -14.49 -7.97
CA LEU A 106 45.23 -14.09 -7.69
C LEU A 106 45.75 -14.66 -6.35
N SER A 107 44.85 -15.10 -5.49
CA SER A 107 45.15 -15.76 -4.21
C SER A 107 43.89 -16.44 -3.66
N GLU A 108 44.05 -17.33 -2.69
CA GLU A 108 42.95 -17.95 -1.93
C GLU A 108 42.05 -16.92 -1.23
N LEU A 109 42.60 -15.76 -0.84
CA LEU A 109 41.83 -14.66 -0.24
C LEU A 109 40.89 -13.97 -1.24
N SER A 110 41.11 -14.16 -2.54
CA SER A 110 40.25 -13.64 -3.61
C SER A 110 39.12 -14.60 -3.97
N LEU A 111 39.05 -15.78 -3.34
CA LEU A 111 37.89 -16.65 -3.45
C LEU A 111 36.71 -16.01 -2.74
N ALA A 112 35.59 -15.89 -3.44
CA ALA A 112 34.34 -15.53 -2.81
C ALA A 112 34.03 -16.56 -1.72
N LEU A 113 33.81 -16.11 -0.48
CA LEU A 113 33.34 -17.00 0.57
C LEU A 113 32.03 -17.66 0.10
N PRO A 114 31.83 -18.95 0.37
CA PRO A 114 30.55 -19.57 0.10
C PRO A 114 29.44 -18.76 0.78
N PRO A 115 28.25 -18.64 0.15
CA PRO A 115 27.14 -17.95 0.77
C PRO A 115 26.89 -18.56 2.14
N LYS A 116 26.74 -17.71 3.16
CA LYS A 116 26.44 -18.18 4.52
C LYS A 116 25.23 -19.10 4.44
N PRO A 117 25.29 -20.31 5.03
CA PRO A 117 24.10 -21.16 5.14
C PRO A 117 22.98 -20.32 5.74
N LYS A 118 21.78 -20.38 5.14
CA LYS A 118 20.60 -19.85 5.83
C LYS A 118 20.50 -20.67 7.11
N MET A 119 20.77 -20.04 8.26
CA MET A 119 20.37 -20.63 9.53
C MET A 119 18.87 -20.92 9.41
N PRO A 120 18.39 -22.09 9.86
CA PRO A 120 16.96 -22.30 9.97
C PRO A 120 16.43 -21.14 10.81
N ASP A 121 15.65 -20.28 10.16
CA ASP A 121 14.87 -19.30 10.89
C ASP A 121 13.78 -20.17 11.51
N ASP A 122 13.63 -20.17 12.84
CA ASP A 122 12.67 -21.02 13.56
C ASP A 122 11.19 -20.68 13.24
N TRP A 123 10.97 -19.92 12.16
CA TRP A 123 9.72 -19.29 11.78
C TRP A 123 9.42 -19.60 10.31
N ASP A 124 8.70 -20.70 10.09
CA ASP A 124 8.25 -21.21 8.78
C ASP A 124 7.09 -20.37 8.19
N GLY A 125 7.26 -19.05 8.16
CA GLY A 125 6.23 -18.12 7.71
C GLY A 125 6.42 -17.64 6.26
N THR A 126 5.30 -17.39 5.58
CA THR A 126 5.29 -16.75 4.26
C THR A 126 5.76 -15.31 4.35
N THR A 127 6.73 -14.94 3.49
CA THR A 127 7.25 -13.56 3.42
C THR A 127 6.36 -12.68 2.55
N LEU A 128 5.74 -11.70 3.18
CA LEU A 128 4.88 -10.68 2.59
C LEU A 128 5.69 -9.41 2.32
N PHE A 129 5.96 -9.14 1.04
CA PHE A 129 6.67 -7.94 0.60
C PHE A 129 5.72 -6.75 0.48
N ARG A 130 6.21 -5.56 0.86
CA ARG A 130 5.49 -4.28 0.75
C ARG A 130 4.09 -4.29 1.41
N PRO A 131 3.99 -4.71 2.68
CA PRO A 131 2.70 -4.74 3.36
C PRO A 131 2.13 -3.33 3.54
N VAL A 132 0.83 -3.20 3.31
CA VAL A 132 0.07 -1.99 3.54
C VAL A 132 -0.82 -2.21 4.75
N ALA A 133 -0.63 -1.44 5.82
CA ALA A 133 -1.55 -1.49 6.95
C ALA A 133 -2.85 -0.74 6.61
N SER A 134 -3.96 -1.47 6.48
CA SER A 134 -5.30 -0.93 6.25
C SER A 134 -5.97 -0.47 7.55
N ALA A 135 -5.65 -1.10 8.68
CA ALA A 135 -6.02 -0.71 10.04
C ALA A 135 -4.91 -1.09 11.04
N ALA A 136 -5.01 -0.72 12.32
CA ALA A 136 -4.05 -1.18 13.32
C ALA A 136 -4.34 -2.65 13.64
N GLY A 137 -3.39 -3.54 13.34
CA GLY A 137 -3.61 -5.00 13.44
C GLY A 137 -4.13 -5.66 12.16
N LEU A 138 -4.20 -4.93 11.02
CA LEU A 138 -4.60 -5.47 9.73
C LEU A 138 -3.63 -5.03 8.64
N ILE A 139 -3.09 -5.98 7.86
CA ILE A 139 -2.19 -5.71 6.74
C ILE A 139 -2.68 -6.37 5.45
N GLU A 140 -2.36 -5.75 4.31
CA GLU A 140 -2.62 -6.26 2.98
C GLU A 140 -1.31 -6.38 2.21
N ALA A 141 -1.06 -7.55 1.63
CA ALA A 141 0.14 -7.81 0.84
C ALA A 141 -0.07 -9.00 -0.10
N LYS A 142 0.40 -8.88 -1.36
CA LYS A 142 0.33 -9.98 -2.35
C LYS A 142 -1.08 -10.60 -2.53
N GLY A 143 -2.13 -9.80 -2.33
CA GLY A 143 -3.52 -10.28 -2.40
C GLY A 143 -4.02 -10.99 -1.14
N PHE A 144 -3.20 -11.11 -0.09
CA PHE A 144 -3.62 -11.56 1.24
C PHE A 144 -4.04 -10.37 2.09
N SER A 145 -5.13 -10.56 2.84
CA SER A 145 -5.50 -9.70 3.96
C SER A 145 -5.19 -10.46 5.25
N VAL A 146 -4.29 -9.94 6.08
CA VAL A 146 -3.83 -10.62 7.29
C VAL A 146 -4.21 -9.80 8.52
N ALA A 147 -5.03 -10.39 9.38
CA ALA A 147 -5.30 -9.92 10.73
C ALA A 147 -4.24 -10.48 11.68
N ILE A 148 -3.67 -9.62 12.50
CA ILE A 148 -2.68 -10.04 13.50
C ILE A 148 -3.40 -10.86 14.57
N SER A 149 -2.88 -12.06 14.86
CA SER A 149 -3.49 -12.95 15.84
C SER A 149 -3.24 -12.50 17.28
N GLY A 150 -4.16 -12.84 18.19
CA GLY A 150 -4.04 -12.54 19.62
C GLY A 150 -4.31 -11.08 19.99
N VAL A 151 -4.82 -10.28 19.04
CA VAL A 151 -5.17 -8.88 19.23
C VAL A 151 -6.51 -8.57 18.60
N THR A 152 -7.22 -7.61 19.18
CA THR A 152 -8.39 -6.97 18.57
C THR A 152 -7.93 -5.71 17.85
N ALA A 153 -8.03 -5.73 16.52
CA ALA A 153 -7.68 -4.62 15.65
C ALA A 153 -8.50 -3.36 15.96
N VAL A 154 -7.90 -2.19 15.75
CA VAL A 154 -8.57 -0.89 15.90
C VAL A 154 -8.89 -0.37 14.52
N GLU A 155 -10.18 -0.16 14.27
CA GLU A 155 -10.68 0.31 12.98
C GLU A 155 -10.20 1.73 12.69
N THR A 156 -9.98 2.06 11.42
CA THR A 156 -9.45 3.39 11.06
C THR A 156 -10.39 4.52 11.50
N SER A 157 -11.70 4.27 11.52
CA SER A 157 -12.74 5.23 11.94
C SER A 157 -12.97 5.28 13.45
N GLU A 158 -12.31 4.42 14.23
CA GLU A 158 -12.52 4.35 15.68
C GLU A 158 -12.05 5.65 16.38
N LYS A 159 -12.87 6.10 17.32
CA LYS A 159 -12.58 7.22 18.22
C LYS A 159 -12.40 6.71 19.63
N CYS A 160 -11.45 7.30 20.33
CA CYS A 160 -11.17 7.01 21.74
C CYS A 160 -11.45 8.26 22.56
N SER A 161 -11.84 8.07 23.82
CA SER A 161 -12.07 9.14 24.77
C SER A 161 -11.13 8.99 25.96
N PHE A 162 -10.43 10.05 26.31
CA PHE A 162 -9.56 10.10 27.49
C PHE A 162 -9.82 11.41 28.22
N GLU A 163 -10.16 11.31 29.52
CA GLU A 163 -10.51 12.47 30.36
C GLU A 163 -11.59 13.38 29.73
N GLY A 164 -12.56 12.77 29.05
CA GLY A 164 -13.68 13.48 28.40
C GLY A 164 -13.34 14.10 27.04
N LYS A 165 -12.11 13.97 26.54
CA LYS A 165 -11.70 14.43 25.21
C LYS A 165 -11.69 13.28 24.21
N GLU A 166 -12.54 13.37 23.20
CA GLU A 166 -12.55 12.43 22.09
C GLU A 166 -11.49 12.76 21.03
N TRP A 167 -10.91 11.73 20.41
CA TRP A 167 -9.95 11.88 19.32
C TRP A 167 -9.94 10.65 18.39
N ASN A 168 -9.49 10.86 17.15
CA ASN A 168 -9.44 9.82 16.11
C ASN A 168 -8.25 8.87 16.33
N CYS A 169 -8.39 7.98 17.31
CA CYS A 169 -7.34 7.03 17.69
C CYS A 169 -7.08 5.98 16.61
N GLY A 170 -8.10 5.57 15.84
CA GLY A 170 -7.93 4.60 14.75
C GLY A 170 -6.96 5.06 13.66
N VAL A 171 -7.12 6.30 13.19
CA VAL A 171 -6.19 6.92 12.23
C VAL A 171 -4.78 6.98 12.79
N ARG A 172 -4.63 7.31 14.08
CA ARG A 172 -3.33 7.40 14.73
C ARG A 172 -2.67 6.03 14.88
N ALA A 173 -3.42 5.03 15.33
CA ALA A 173 -2.95 3.65 15.50
C ALA A 173 -2.51 3.06 14.16
N ARG A 174 -3.31 3.23 13.10
CA ARG A 174 -2.91 2.83 11.74
C ARG A 174 -1.63 3.55 11.30
N THR A 175 -1.51 4.85 11.56
CA THR A 175 -0.32 5.63 11.20
C THR A 175 0.92 5.14 11.94
N ALA A 176 0.79 4.84 13.24
CA ALA A 176 1.86 4.26 14.03
C ALA A 176 2.27 2.89 13.48
N PHE A 177 1.31 2.04 13.12
CA PHE A 177 1.59 0.74 12.53
C PHE A 177 2.27 0.85 11.16
N ARG A 178 1.83 1.76 10.29
CA ARG A 178 2.53 2.06 9.01
C ARG A 178 3.97 2.53 9.25
N SER A 179 4.16 3.39 10.24
CA SER A 179 5.48 3.87 10.66
C SER A 179 6.34 2.77 11.27
N PHE A 180 5.74 1.77 11.90
CA PHE A 180 6.47 0.60 12.38
C PHE A 180 6.97 -0.24 11.22
N LEU A 181 6.08 -0.57 10.28
CA LEU A 181 6.41 -1.39 9.11
C LEU A 181 7.53 -0.77 8.26
N ARG A 182 7.53 0.56 8.03
CA ARG A 182 8.52 1.29 7.18
C ARG A 182 8.86 0.57 5.87
N SER A 183 7.86 0.01 5.21
CA SER A 183 8.03 -0.77 3.97
C SER A 183 8.96 -1.99 4.07
N ARG A 184 9.26 -2.46 5.28
CA ARG A 184 9.99 -3.71 5.50
C ARG A 184 9.06 -4.89 5.19
N ALA A 185 9.66 -6.00 4.76
CA ALA A 185 8.93 -7.25 4.62
C ALA A 185 8.46 -7.75 5.98
N VAL A 186 7.26 -8.32 6.01
CA VAL A 186 6.70 -9.00 7.19
C VAL A 186 6.69 -10.48 6.89
N VAL A 187 7.08 -11.29 7.86
CA VAL A 187 6.96 -12.74 7.78
C VAL A 187 5.76 -13.13 8.63
N CYS A 188 4.75 -13.77 8.04
CA CYS A 188 3.56 -14.21 8.75
C CYS A 188 3.35 -15.71 8.61
N ASP A 189 2.75 -16.34 9.62
CA ASP A 189 2.38 -17.76 9.62
C ASP A 189 1.13 -18.01 8.77
N VAL A 190 1.23 -17.67 7.49
CA VAL A 190 0.18 -17.86 6.49
C VAL A 190 0.57 -19.06 5.63
N PRO A 191 -0.26 -20.12 5.55
CA PRO A 191 -0.04 -21.22 4.64
C PRO A 191 0.07 -20.72 3.19
N PRO A 192 1.01 -21.23 2.38
CA PRO A 192 1.21 -20.75 1.00
C PRO A 192 0.00 -20.99 0.09
N ASP A 193 -0.83 -21.97 0.42
CA ASP A 193 -2.05 -22.39 -0.23
C ASP A 193 -3.32 -21.79 0.39
N ALA A 194 -3.17 -20.87 1.35
CA ALA A 194 -4.32 -20.25 2.00
C ALA A 194 -5.19 -19.49 0.97
N GLU A 195 -6.51 -19.67 1.09
CA GLU A 195 -7.47 -18.97 0.24
C GLU A 195 -7.31 -17.45 0.36
N ARG A 196 -7.59 -16.75 -0.73
CA ARG A 196 -7.53 -15.28 -0.80
C ARG A 196 -8.70 -14.68 0.01
N GLY A 197 -8.52 -14.60 1.32
CA GLY A 197 -9.46 -14.04 2.30
C GLY A 197 -8.73 -13.36 3.45
N VAL A 198 -9.46 -13.02 4.53
CA VAL A 198 -8.87 -12.50 5.77
C VAL A 198 -8.32 -13.67 6.57
N ILE A 199 -7.00 -13.69 6.78
CA ILE A 199 -6.28 -14.75 7.49
C ILE A 199 -5.80 -14.19 8.83
N VAL A 200 -6.06 -14.91 9.92
CA VAL A 200 -5.55 -14.55 11.24
C VAL A 200 -4.22 -15.25 11.45
N ALA A 201 -3.13 -14.50 11.57
CA ALA A 201 -1.79 -15.08 11.67
C ALA A 201 -0.88 -14.29 12.62
N ARG A 202 0.11 -14.98 13.21
CA ARG A 202 1.23 -14.30 13.85
C ARG A 202 2.17 -13.76 12.77
N CYS A 203 2.71 -12.58 13.02
CA CYS A 203 3.58 -11.89 12.09
C CYS A 203 4.76 -11.25 12.80
N ARG A 204 5.91 -11.21 12.14
CA ARG A 204 7.12 -10.55 12.63
C ARG A 204 7.79 -9.69 11.58
N VAL A 205 8.52 -8.69 12.03
CA VAL A 205 9.41 -7.87 11.19
C VAL A 205 10.83 -8.00 11.72
N GLY A 206 11.67 -8.74 11.00
CA GLY A 206 12.98 -9.14 11.51
C GLY A 206 12.81 -10.02 12.76
N LYS A 207 13.32 -9.55 13.91
CA LYS A 207 13.22 -10.25 15.19
C LYS A 207 12.07 -9.79 16.09
N GLN A 208 11.24 -8.87 15.60
CA GLN A 208 10.21 -8.21 16.40
C GLN A 208 8.82 -8.76 16.06
N ASP A 209 8.10 -9.25 17.07
CA ASP A 209 6.71 -9.66 16.93
C ASP A 209 5.82 -8.43 16.72
N VAL A 210 4.99 -8.48 15.68
CA VAL A 210 4.10 -7.38 15.29
C VAL A 210 2.98 -7.18 16.32
N GLY A 211 2.37 -8.27 16.79
CA GLY A 211 1.28 -8.23 17.76
C GLY A 211 1.76 -7.72 19.11
N GLU A 212 2.90 -8.21 19.57
CA GLU A 212 3.54 -7.73 20.81
C GLU A 212 3.84 -6.23 20.73
N TRP A 213 4.45 -5.76 19.64
CA TRP A 213 4.74 -4.34 19.47
C TRP A 213 3.45 -3.49 19.45
N LEU A 214 2.42 -3.92 18.73
CA LEU A 214 1.15 -3.20 18.68
C LEU A 214 0.52 -3.08 20.06
N VAL A 215 0.48 -4.17 20.82
CA VAL A 215 -0.11 -4.22 22.17
C VAL A 215 0.71 -3.42 23.16
N ALA A 216 2.04 -3.63 23.22
CA ALA A 216 2.91 -2.96 24.19
C ALA A 216 2.96 -1.43 24.03
N ASN A 217 2.63 -0.93 22.83
CA ASN A 217 2.50 0.50 22.55
C ASN A 217 1.06 1.02 22.63
N GLY A 218 0.10 0.16 22.95
CA GLY A 218 -1.32 0.51 23.06
C GLY A 218 -1.99 0.88 21.75
N TRP A 219 -1.55 0.34 20.60
CA TRP A 219 -2.18 0.62 19.31
C TRP A 219 -3.33 -0.33 18.96
N VAL A 220 -3.42 -1.45 19.67
CA VAL A 220 -4.50 -2.46 19.58
C VAL A 220 -4.84 -2.96 20.98
N ARG A 221 -5.98 -3.65 21.12
CA ARG A 221 -6.33 -4.32 22.38
C ARG A 221 -5.83 -5.77 22.34
N ALA A 222 -5.32 -6.28 23.45
CA ALA A 222 -4.93 -7.68 23.55
C ALA A 222 -6.16 -8.55 23.82
N ASP A 223 -6.17 -9.76 23.29
CA ASP A 223 -7.16 -10.75 23.69
C ASP A 223 -6.88 -11.17 25.15
N ALA A 224 -7.93 -11.24 25.99
CA ALA A 224 -7.78 -11.44 27.43
C ALA A 224 -7.03 -12.73 27.82
N ASN A 225 -7.15 -13.78 27.01
CA ASN A 225 -6.46 -15.07 27.19
C ASN A 225 -5.37 -15.29 26.12
N GLY A 226 -4.96 -14.21 25.45
CA GLY A 226 -3.98 -14.22 24.39
C GLY A 226 -2.54 -14.15 24.90
N PRO A 227 -1.56 -14.36 23.99
CA PRO A 227 -0.14 -14.31 24.33
C PRO A 227 0.36 -12.91 24.75
N TYR A 228 -0.43 -11.86 24.50
CA TYR A 228 -0.06 -10.47 24.78
C TYR A 228 -0.84 -9.86 25.95
N ALA A 229 -1.58 -10.67 26.73
CA ALA A 229 -2.46 -10.17 27.79
C ALA A 229 -1.72 -9.28 28.82
N GLU A 230 -0.53 -9.71 29.26
CA GLU A 230 0.29 -8.92 30.20
C GLU A 230 0.78 -7.61 29.58
N ALA A 231 1.26 -7.64 28.33
CA ALA A 231 1.67 -6.44 27.61
C ALA A 231 0.50 -5.45 27.43
N GLY A 232 -0.72 -5.97 27.22
CA GLY A 232 -1.94 -5.17 27.10
C GLY A 232 -2.31 -4.48 28.41
N ALA A 233 -2.30 -5.23 29.52
CA ALA A 233 -2.53 -4.67 30.85
C ALA A 233 -1.53 -3.57 31.19
N ASN A 234 -0.25 -3.76 30.84
CA ASN A 234 0.78 -2.74 31.04
C ASN A 234 0.53 -1.49 30.17
N ALA A 235 0.14 -1.66 28.91
CA ALA A 235 -0.17 -0.53 28.02
C ALA A 235 -1.39 0.28 28.51
N GLU A 236 -2.40 -0.39 29.07
CA GLU A 236 -3.55 0.25 29.70
C GLU A 236 -3.15 1.01 30.97
N ALA A 237 -2.40 0.38 31.87
CA ALA A 237 -1.93 0.97 33.12
C ALA A 237 -1.06 2.21 32.87
N GLU A 238 -0.22 2.16 31.83
CA GLU A 238 0.64 3.28 31.41
C GLU A 238 -0.06 4.28 30.50
N LYS A 239 -1.35 4.09 30.20
CA LYS A 239 -2.17 4.98 29.36
C LYS A 239 -1.51 5.23 27.99
N LYS A 240 -1.03 4.17 27.35
CA LYS A 240 -0.35 4.22 26.04
C LYS A 240 -1.35 4.20 24.88
N GLY A 241 -0.97 4.83 23.77
CA GLY A 241 -1.71 4.76 22.51
C GLY A 241 -3.20 5.10 22.66
N ILE A 242 -4.08 4.16 22.32
CA ILE A 242 -5.54 4.29 22.36
C ILE A 242 -6.10 4.47 23.78
N PHE A 243 -5.34 4.07 24.81
CA PHE A 243 -5.72 4.18 26.22
C PHE A 243 -5.31 5.52 26.84
N GLY A 244 -4.58 6.35 26.10
CA GLY A 244 -3.99 7.59 26.56
C GLY A 244 -4.66 8.86 26.06
N ALA A 245 -4.07 9.98 26.47
CA ALA A 245 -4.44 11.30 25.98
C ALA A 245 -4.19 11.42 24.47
N ALA A 246 -5.05 12.21 23.81
CA ALA A 246 -4.85 12.57 22.42
C ALA A 246 -3.46 13.21 22.23
N PRO A 247 -2.69 12.83 21.20
CA PRO A 247 -1.42 13.48 20.92
C PRO A 247 -1.65 14.97 20.69
N GLU A 248 -0.77 15.80 21.25
CA GLU A 248 -0.84 17.24 21.02
C GLU A 248 -0.82 17.52 19.52
N ARG A 249 -1.84 18.24 19.06
CA ARG A 249 -1.87 18.73 17.69
C ARG A 249 -0.79 19.81 17.65
N ILE A 250 0.32 19.54 16.98
CA ILE A 250 1.25 20.61 16.60
C ILE A 250 0.49 21.43 15.57
N GLU A 251 -0.17 22.49 16.04
CA GLU A 251 -0.68 23.53 15.16
C GLU A 251 0.54 24.23 14.58
N MET A 252 1.01 23.75 13.42
CA MET A 252 1.82 24.56 12.53
C MET A 252 0.93 25.70 12.08
N THR A 253 0.85 26.74 12.91
CA THR A 253 0.42 28.04 12.46
C THR A 253 1.47 28.45 11.43
N LEU A 254 1.14 28.25 10.16
CA LEU A 254 1.80 28.97 9.08
C LEU A 254 1.41 30.44 9.25
N SER A 255 1.95 31.10 10.27
CA SER A 255 2.12 32.54 10.21
C SER A 255 3.19 32.75 9.16
N PRO A 256 2.88 33.34 7.99
CA PRO A 256 3.92 33.75 7.07
C PRO A 256 4.73 34.82 7.79
N ILE A 257 5.85 34.44 8.39
CA ILE A 257 6.84 35.39 8.86
C ILE A 257 7.47 35.97 7.59
N GLY A 258 7.01 37.14 7.19
CA GLY A 258 7.67 37.97 6.19
C GLY A 258 7.31 37.66 4.74
N THR A 259 6.09 38.03 4.33
CA THR A 259 5.84 38.44 2.95
C THR A 259 5.09 39.76 2.94
N SER A 260 5.70 40.83 3.46
CA SER A 260 5.39 42.15 2.93
C SER A 260 6.10 42.23 1.58
N LEU A 261 5.35 41.99 0.50
CA LEU A 261 5.78 42.47 -0.81
C LEU A 261 6.03 43.98 -0.67
N PRO A 262 7.17 44.52 -1.14
CA PRO A 262 7.36 45.96 -1.15
C PRO A 262 6.22 46.58 -1.96
N GLU A 263 5.55 47.57 -1.36
CA GLU A 263 4.57 48.43 -2.04
C GLU A 263 5.26 49.01 -3.29
N VAL A 264 4.79 48.63 -4.48
CA VAL A 264 5.29 49.21 -5.73
C VAL A 264 4.67 50.59 -5.84
N GLU A 265 5.45 51.62 -5.49
CA GLU A 265 5.02 53.00 -5.63
C GLU A 265 4.77 53.32 -7.10
N ALA A 266 3.55 53.77 -7.41
CA ALA A 266 3.16 54.10 -8.78
C ALA A 266 4.02 55.28 -9.29
N PRO A 267 4.49 55.24 -10.56
CA PRO A 267 5.25 56.34 -11.12
C PRO A 267 4.41 57.63 -11.12
N PRO A 268 5.03 58.80 -10.83
CA PRO A 268 4.31 60.06 -10.77
C PRO A 268 3.68 60.37 -12.12
N ALA A 269 2.43 60.83 -12.09
CA ALA A 269 1.73 61.31 -13.27
C ALA A 269 2.47 62.56 -13.80
N THR A 270 2.93 62.50 -15.05
CA THR A 270 3.45 63.66 -15.77
C THR A 270 2.31 64.65 -15.98
N GLU A 271 2.41 65.83 -15.36
CA GLU A 271 1.55 66.98 -15.66
C GLU A 271 1.73 67.42 -17.12
N PRO A 272 0.67 67.85 -17.82
CA PRO A 272 0.77 68.36 -19.17
C PRO A 272 1.38 69.76 -19.19
N ASP A 273 2.45 69.93 -19.97
CA ASP A 273 3.06 71.21 -20.29
C ASP A 273 2.01 72.19 -20.84
N THR A 274 1.63 73.17 -20.02
CA THR A 274 0.89 74.35 -20.45
C THR A 274 1.87 75.49 -20.67
N ASN A 275 2.57 75.45 -21.81
CA ASN A 275 3.26 76.62 -22.34
C ASN A 275 2.89 76.83 -23.82
N SER A 276 1.81 77.57 -24.05
CA SER A 276 1.59 78.30 -25.29
C SER A 276 1.20 79.72 -24.93
N SER A 277 2.20 80.58 -24.91
CA SER A 277 2.01 82.04 -24.95
C SER A 277 1.58 82.46 -26.37
N PRO A 278 0.75 83.51 -26.48
CA PRO A 278 0.26 84.01 -27.76
C PRO A 278 1.24 85.02 -28.40
N GLN A 279 1.43 84.89 -29.71
CA GLN A 279 1.73 86.00 -30.62
C GLN A 279 0.86 85.88 -31.86
#